data_AF-A0AA39I7V2-F1
#
_entry.id   AF-A0AA39I7V2-F1
#
_cell.length_a   1.000
_cell.length_b   1.000
_cell.length_c   1.000
_cell.angle_alpha   90.00
_cell.angle_beta   90.00
_cell.angle_gamma   90.00
#
_symmetry.space_group_name_H-M   'P 1'
#
loop_
_entity.id
_entity.type
_entity.pdbx_description
1 polymer ?
#
loop_
_entity_poly.entity_id
_entity_poly.type
_entity_poly.pdbx_seq_one_letter_code
_entity_poly.pdbx_strand_id
1 'polypeptide(L)'
;MEALRDETKTTEASREEAAREARIKWTKWQLEQTECEHRTVEWKAYWDWRKKEDKDLWRNKDFANAIDKMSRAGYKGEHGDFEVPIEEKLKLNALYMQATVGDYDGNEGLECADEWKLLKGRDRVESQREFISLANRLLTRFGWNPPPGWR
;
A
#
# COMPACT_ATOMS: atom_id res chain seq x y z
N MET A 1 -36.21 -63.88 -30.74
CA MET A 1 -36.88 -62.72 -30.09
C MET A 1 -36.27 -62.38 -28.73
N GLU A 2 -35.77 -63.34 -27.97
CA GLU A 2 -35.21 -63.13 -26.62
C GLU A 2 -33.78 -62.57 -26.64
N ALA A 3 -32.89 -63.10 -27.50
CA ALA A 3 -31.52 -62.58 -27.68
C ALA A 3 -31.46 -61.10 -28.13
N LEU A 4 -32.36 -60.70 -29.06
CA LEU A 4 -32.51 -59.31 -29.50
C LEU A 4 -33.00 -58.37 -28.38
N ARG A 5 -33.73 -58.90 -27.38
CA ARG A 5 -34.17 -58.14 -26.21
C ARG A 5 -33.06 -57.96 -25.17
N ASP A 6 -32.13 -58.91 -25.07
CA ASP A 6 -31.00 -58.81 -24.14
C ASP A 6 -29.86 -57.94 -24.70
N GLU A 7 -29.62 -57.96 -26.01
CA GLU A 7 -28.70 -57.04 -26.70
C GLU A 7 -29.19 -55.57 -26.67
N THR A 8 -30.50 -55.35 -26.76
CA THR A 8 -31.08 -53.99 -26.64
C THR A 8 -30.99 -53.47 -25.20
N LYS A 9 -31.25 -54.31 -24.19
CA LYS A 9 -31.08 -53.91 -22.77
C LYS A 9 -29.62 -53.60 -22.40
N THR A 10 -28.67 -54.37 -22.90
CA THR A 10 -27.23 -54.13 -22.64
C THR A 10 -26.71 -52.86 -23.32
N THR A 11 -27.18 -52.58 -24.54
CA THR A 11 -26.85 -51.32 -25.24
C THR A 11 -27.53 -50.09 -24.62
N GLU A 12 -28.75 -50.23 -24.10
CA GLU A 12 -29.44 -49.19 -23.33
C GLU A 12 -28.74 -48.89 -22.01
N ALA A 13 -28.34 -49.91 -21.24
CA ALA A 13 -27.59 -49.75 -20.00
C ALA A 13 -26.23 -49.05 -20.23
N SER A 14 -25.51 -49.42 -21.30
CA SER A 14 -24.26 -48.76 -21.69
C SER A 14 -24.45 -47.28 -22.06
N ARG A 15 -25.55 -46.94 -22.74
CA ARG A 15 -25.90 -45.55 -23.06
C ARG A 15 -26.27 -44.73 -21.82
N GLU A 16 -27.01 -45.32 -20.88
CA GLU A 16 -27.35 -44.67 -19.61
C GLU A 16 -26.12 -44.40 -18.73
N GLU A 17 -25.17 -45.34 -18.71
CA GLU A 17 -23.89 -45.18 -18.02
C GLU A 17 -23.06 -44.05 -18.63
N ALA A 18 -22.92 -44.01 -19.97
CA ALA A 18 -22.25 -42.91 -20.67
C ALA A 18 -22.95 -41.56 -20.43
N ALA A 19 -24.29 -41.52 -20.41
CA ALA A 19 -25.05 -40.30 -20.11
C ALA A 19 -24.89 -39.84 -18.65
N ARG A 20 -24.72 -40.77 -17.71
CA ARG A 20 -24.42 -40.47 -16.30
C ARG A 20 -23.00 -39.94 -16.15
N GLU A 21 -22.00 -40.54 -16.79
CA GLU A 21 -20.62 -40.05 -16.80
C GLU A 21 -20.51 -38.65 -17.42
N ALA A 22 -21.20 -38.42 -18.55
CA ALA A 22 -21.26 -37.10 -19.18
C ALA A 22 -21.85 -36.03 -18.24
N ARG A 23 -22.91 -36.37 -17.49
CA ARG A 23 -23.51 -35.48 -16.49
C ARG A 23 -22.56 -35.20 -15.33
N ILE A 24 -21.89 -36.21 -14.80
CA ILE A 24 -20.90 -36.06 -13.72
C ILE A 24 -19.76 -35.14 -14.19
N LYS A 25 -19.24 -35.36 -15.40
CA LYS A 25 -18.17 -34.55 -15.99
C LYS A 25 -18.61 -33.09 -16.19
N TRP A 26 -19.83 -32.87 -16.66
CA TRP A 26 -20.40 -31.53 -16.82
C TRP A 26 -20.52 -30.80 -15.48
N THR A 27 -21.08 -31.46 -14.46
CA THR A 27 -21.21 -30.88 -13.12
C THR A 27 -19.83 -30.56 -12.51
N LYS A 28 -18.85 -31.44 -12.70
CA LYS A 28 -17.48 -31.18 -12.22
C LYS A 28 -16.86 -29.97 -12.92
N TRP A 29 -17.03 -29.86 -14.24
CA TRP A 29 -16.55 -28.71 -15.00
C TRP A 29 -17.17 -27.40 -14.52
N GLN A 30 -18.48 -27.38 -14.26
CA GLN A 30 -19.17 -26.22 -13.71
C GLN A 30 -18.59 -25.78 -12.36
N LEU A 31 -18.36 -26.74 -11.44
CA LEU A 31 -17.74 -26.47 -10.14
C LEU A 31 -16.34 -25.87 -10.30
N GLU A 32 -15.51 -26.46 -11.17
CA GLU A 32 -14.15 -25.98 -11.46
C GLU A 32 -14.15 -24.56 -12.03
N GLN A 33 -15.14 -24.18 -12.86
CA GLN A 33 -15.28 -22.81 -13.35
C GLN A 33 -15.56 -21.83 -12.20
N THR A 34 -16.55 -22.13 -11.36
CA THR A 34 -16.83 -21.29 -10.17
C THR A 34 -15.64 -21.18 -9.23
N GLU A 35 -14.91 -22.27 -8.96
CA GLU A 35 -13.71 -22.22 -8.13
C GLU A 35 -12.61 -21.35 -8.76
N CYS A 36 -12.44 -21.39 -10.08
CA CYS A 36 -11.50 -20.53 -10.80
C CYS A 36 -11.88 -19.04 -10.68
N GLU A 37 -13.17 -18.72 -10.78
CA GLU A 37 -13.68 -17.35 -10.59
C GLU A 37 -13.43 -16.86 -9.16
N HIS A 38 -13.76 -17.68 -8.17
CA HIS A 38 -13.49 -17.37 -6.76
C HIS A 38 -12.00 -17.16 -6.48
N ARG A 39 -11.12 -18.05 -6.98
CA ARG A 39 -9.66 -17.89 -6.85
C ARG A 39 -9.15 -16.63 -7.53
N THR A 40 -9.76 -16.21 -8.63
CA THR A 40 -9.37 -14.97 -9.32
C THR A 40 -9.71 -13.74 -8.46
N VAL A 41 -10.87 -13.76 -7.79
CA VAL A 41 -11.26 -12.70 -6.83
C VAL A 41 -10.33 -12.69 -5.63
N GLU A 42 -10.03 -13.85 -5.04
CA GLU A 42 -9.10 -13.97 -3.91
C GLU A 42 -7.68 -13.51 -4.28
N TRP A 43 -7.20 -13.90 -5.46
CA TRP A 43 -5.88 -13.51 -5.96
C TRP A 43 -5.79 -12.00 -6.17
N LYS A 44 -6.83 -11.39 -6.75
CA LYS A 44 -6.92 -9.94 -6.92
C LYS A 44 -6.92 -9.23 -5.56
N ALA A 45 -7.73 -9.70 -4.61
CA ALA A 45 -7.78 -9.13 -3.27
C ALA A 45 -6.44 -9.23 -2.52
N TYR A 46 -5.75 -10.38 -2.64
CA TYR A 46 -4.42 -10.58 -2.08
C TYR A 46 -3.40 -9.58 -2.66
N TRP A 47 -3.37 -9.40 -3.98
CA TRP A 47 -2.45 -8.47 -4.63
C TRP A 47 -2.81 -7.00 -4.37
N ASP A 48 -4.09 -6.64 -4.29
CA ASP A 48 -4.53 -5.30 -3.92
C ASP A 48 -4.13 -4.96 -2.48
N TRP A 49 -4.27 -5.91 -1.55
CA TRP A 49 -3.82 -5.77 -0.17
C TRP A 49 -2.30 -5.67 -0.07
N ARG A 50 -1.55 -6.54 -0.75
CA ARG A 50 -0.07 -6.47 -0.85
C ARG A 50 0.40 -5.16 -1.43
N LYS A 51 -0.24 -4.67 -2.49
CA LYS A 51 0.09 -3.37 -3.09
C LYS A 51 -0.16 -2.22 -2.12
N LYS A 52 -1.15 -2.33 -1.24
CA LYS A 52 -1.39 -1.37 -0.15
C LYS A 52 -0.32 -1.47 0.94
N GLU A 53 0.05 -2.68 1.36
CA GLU A 53 1.08 -2.88 2.38
C GLU A 53 2.49 -2.48 1.91
N ASP A 54 2.94 -3.00 0.77
CA ASP A 54 4.29 -2.74 0.22
C ASP A 54 4.47 -1.26 -0.18
N LYS A 55 3.37 -0.57 -0.55
CA LYS A 55 3.41 0.83 -0.94
C LYS A 55 3.29 1.76 0.27
N ASP A 56 2.48 1.46 1.28
CA ASP A 56 2.10 2.44 2.31
C ASP A 56 2.68 2.15 3.71
N LEU A 57 2.97 0.90 4.08
CA LEU A 57 3.49 0.56 5.41
C LEU A 57 5.00 0.78 5.55
N TRP A 58 5.80 0.45 4.53
CA TRP A 58 7.24 0.77 4.53
C TRP A 58 7.45 2.28 4.69
N ARG A 59 6.65 3.10 3.98
CA ARG A 59 6.78 4.56 4.05
C ARG A 59 6.53 5.16 5.42
N ASN A 60 5.70 4.55 6.27
CA ASN A 60 5.52 5.03 7.63
C ASN A 60 6.82 4.93 8.45
N LYS A 61 7.61 3.86 8.25
CA LYS A 61 8.93 3.70 8.90
C LYS A 61 9.92 4.75 8.41
N ASP A 62 10.01 4.95 7.10
CA ASP A 62 10.93 5.93 6.52
C ASP A 62 10.52 7.37 6.86
N PHE A 63 9.22 7.64 6.91
CA PHE A 63 8.66 8.91 7.34
C PHE A 63 8.98 9.19 8.82
N ALA A 64 8.78 8.22 9.71
CA ALA A 64 9.14 8.35 11.12
C ALA A 64 10.65 8.58 11.31
N ASN A 65 11.49 7.85 10.56
CA ASN A 65 12.94 8.04 10.56
C ASN A 65 13.33 9.42 10.03
N ALA A 66 12.66 9.92 8.99
CA ALA A 66 12.89 11.27 8.46
C ALA A 66 12.50 12.35 9.47
N ILE A 67 11.40 12.16 10.21
CA ILE A 67 10.98 13.08 11.29
C ILE A 67 12.02 13.11 12.41
N ASP A 68 12.45 11.94 12.89
CA ASP A 68 13.50 11.85 13.90
C ASP A 68 14.78 12.55 13.43
N LYS A 69 15.15 12.35 12.16
CA LYS A 69 16.29 13.04 11.55
C LYS A 69 16.13 14.54 11.47
N MET A 70 14.98 15.02 11.03
CA MET A 70 14.74 16.45 10.94
C MET A 70 14.67 17.15 12.30
N SER A 71 14.29 16.43 13.37
CA SER A 71 14.31 17.00 14.74
C SER A 71 15.72 17.40 15.21
N ARG A 72 16.76 16.79 14.63
CA ARG A 72 18.18 17.05 14.90
C ARG A 72 18.89 17.62 13.68
N ALA A 73 18.14 18.13 12.71
CA ALA A 73 18.70 18.71 11.52
C ALA A 73 19.35 20.06 11.83
N GLY A 74 20.46 20.27 11.15
CA GLY A 74 21.37 21.36 11.42
C GLY A 74 22.60 20.84 12.15
N TYR A 75 23.72 20.87 11.44
CA TYR A 75 25.01 20.50 11.97
C TYR A 75 25.52 21.59 12.91
N LYS A 76 25.98 21.17 14.08
CA LYS A 76 26.74 22.00 15.02
C LYS A 76 27.99 21.24 15.43
N GLY A 77 29.16 21.76 15.10
CA GLY A 77 30.42 21.08 15.34
C GLY A 77 31.65 21.82 14.84
N GLU A 78 32.79 21.11 14.79
CA GLU A 78 34.10 21.69 14.47
C GLU A 78 34.15 22.36 13.08
N HIS A 79 33.34 21.90 12.13
CA HIS A 79 33.29 22.43 10.77
C HIS A 79 32.27 23.57 10.58
N GLY A 80 31.71 24.10 11.67
CA GLY A 80 30.78 25.24 11.67
C GLY A 80 29.37 24.86 12.14
N ASP A 81 28.51 25.87 12.16
CA ASP A 81 27.10 25.74 12.52
C ASP A 81 26.23 26.01 11.29
N PHE A 82 25.52 24.98 10.83
CA PHE A 82 24.59 25.06 9.71
C PHE A 82 23.19 24.82 10.23
N GLU A 83 22.34 25.84 10.21
CA GLU A 83 20.94 25.68 10.60
C GLU A 83 20.04 25.57 9.37
N VAL A 84 19.01 24.73 9.48
CA VAL A 84 17.98 24.65 8.44
C VAL A 84 17.15 25.94 8.47
N PRO A 85 16.94 26.62 7.32
CA PRO A 85 16.12 27.82 7.23
C PRO A 85 14.71 27.61 7.77
N ILE A 86 14.14 28.67 8.36
CA ILE A 86 12.82 28.61 8.99
C ILE A 86 11.74 28.27 7.96
N GLU A 87 11.83 28.83 6.74
CA GLU A 87 10.88 28.59 5.66
C GLU A 87 10.81 27.11 5.27
N GLU A 88 11.95 26.43 5.25
CA GLU A 88 12.03 24.99 4.96
C GLU A 88 11.48 24.15 6.12
N LYS A 89 11.66 24.60 7.38
CA LYS A 89 11.02 23.98 8.55
C LYS A 89 9.50 24.13 8.52
N LEU A 90 8.98 25.30 8.14
CA LEU A 90 7.54 25.54 8.02
C LEU A 90 6.91 24.64 6.96
N LYS A 91 7.54 24.47 5.80
CA LYS A 91 7.11 23.53 4.76
C LYS A 91 7.08 22.09 5.25
N LEU A 92 8.13 21.66 5.96
CA LEU A 92 8.16 20.32 6.56
C LEU A 92 7.04 20.13 7.59
N ASN A 93 6.80 21.11 8.44
CA ASN A 93 5.73 21.07 9.44
C ASN A 93 4.35 21.00 8.76
N ALA A 94 4.12 21.78 7.71
CA ALA A 94 2.88 21.71 6.93
C ALA A 94 2.67 20.33 6.28
N LEU A 95 3.73 19.76 5.67
CA LEU A 95 3.68 18.40 5.10
C LEU A 95 3.45 17.33 6.18
N TYR A 96 4.02 17.51 7.37
CA TYR A 96 3.78 16.64 8.52
C TYR A 96 2.31 16.69 8.97
N MET A 97 1.74 17.89 9.09
CA MET A 97 0.32 18.07 9.44
C MET A 97 -0.59 17.44 8.38
N GLN A 98 -0.34 17.68 7.09
CA GLN A 98 -1.12 17.06 6.01
C GLN A 98 -1.02 15.53 6.02
N ALA A 99 0.15 14.96 6.32
CA ALA A 99 0.36 13.52 6.36
C ALA A 99 -0.28 12.83 7.58
N THR A 100 -0.48 13.55 8.69
CA THR A 100 -0.94 12.97 9.96
C THR A 100 -2.39 13.31 10.29
N VAL A 101 -2.76 14.59 10.13
CA VAL A 101 -4.09 15.13 10.43
C VAL A 101 -4.97 15.16 9.17
N GLY A 102 -4.38 15.41 8.00
CA GLY A 102 -5.10 15.60 6.74
C GLY A 102 -5.27 17.08 6.42
N ASP A 103 -6.38 17.46 5.80
CA ASP A 103 -6.63 18.87 5.44
C ASP A 103 -6.68 19.79 6.66
N TYR A 104 -6.32 21.06 6.43
CA TYR A 104 -6.29 22.11 7.44
C TYR A 104 -7.56 22.15 8.30
N ASP A 105 -7.38 22.10 9.61
CA ASP A 105 -8.45 21.95 10.62
C ASP A 105 -9.00 23.28 11.15
N GLY A 106 -8.46 24.42 10.70
CA GLY A 106 -8.83 25.75 11.19
C GLY A 106 -7.96 26.28 12.33
N ASN A 107 -6.90 25.57 12.73
CA ASN A 107 -5.99 26.05 13.76
C ASN A 107 -5.03 27.12 13.23
N GLU A 108 -5.33 28.39 13.49
CA GLU A 108 -4.50 29.54 13.08
C GLU A 108 -3.27 29.77 13.97
N GLY A 109 -3.19 29.11 15.13
CA GLY A 109 -2.07 29.26 16.06
C GLY A 109 -0.80 28.52 15.65
N LEU A 110 -0.84 27.72 14.59
CA LEU A 110 0.31 26.99 14.08
C LEU A 110 1.15 27.89 13.17
N GLU A 111 2.46 27.95 13.41
CA GLU A 111 3.39 28.72 12.56
C GLU A 111 3.36 28.26 11.09
N CYS A 112 3.03 26.98 10.85
CA CYS A 112 2.92 26.40 9.51
C CYS A 112 1.50 26.48 8.92
N ALA A 113 0.55 27.16 9.56
CA ALA A 113 -0.86 27.18 9.13
C ALA A 113 -1.02 27.66 7.69
N ASP A 114 -0.30 28.71 7.29
CA ASP A 114 -0.41 29.26 5.93
C ASP A 114 0.13 28.30 4.88
N GLU A 115 1.26 27.63 5.15
CA GLU A 115 1.80 26.58 4.28
C GLU A 115 0.88 25.34 4.26
N TRP A 116 0.25 24.99 5.38
CA TRP A 116 -0.66 23.84 5.46
C TRP A 116 -1.95 24.08 4.66
N LYS A 117 -2.49 25.30 4.67
CA LYS A 117 -3.64 25.69 3.82
C LYS A 117 -3.37 25.47 2.33
N LEU A 118 -2.13 25.63 1.87
CA LEU A 118 -1.75 25.41 0.46
C LEU A 118 -1.80 23.93 0.05
N LEU A 119 -1.78 23.01 1.01
CA LEU A 119 -1.78 21.56 0.77
C LEU A 119 -3.19 20.94 0.73
N LYS A 120 -4.25 21.76 0.72
CA LYS A 120 -5.63 21.29 0.74
C LYS A 120 -5.92 20.28 -0.39
N GLY A 121 -6.53 19.15 -0.03
CA GLY A 121 -6.90 18.07 -0.94
C GLY A 121 -5.73 17.17 -1.35
N ARG A 122 -4.54 17.38 -0.77
CA ARG A 122 -3.37 16.55 -1.05
C ARG A 122 -3.44 15.23 -0.29
N ASP A 123 -3.05 14.14 -0.97
CA ASP A 123 -3.06 12.82 -0.38
C ASP A 123 -1.98 12.65 0.72
N ARG A 124 -2.28 11.81 1.72
CA ARG A 124 -1.36 11.48 2.81
C ARG A 124 -0.04 10.91 2.28
N VAL A 125 -0.08 9.97 1.34
CA VAL A 125 1.11 9.29 0.83
C VAL A 125 1.97 10.25 0.03
N GLU A 126 1.36 11.14 -0.74
CA GLU A 126 2.09 12.19 -1.46
C GLU A 126 2.76 13.18 -0.51
N SER A 127 2.11 13.52 0.59
CA SER A 127 2.65 14.39 1.63
C SER A 127 3.85 13.73 2.34
N GLN A 128 3.75 12.45 2.69
CA GLN A 128 4.87 11.68 3.24
C GLN A 128 6.05 11.59 2.27
N ARG A 129 5.80 11.36 0.97
CA ARG A 129 6.86 11.27 -0.04
C ARG A 129 7.60 12.58 -0.21
N GLU A 130 6.87 13.70 -0.27
CA GLU A 130 7.49 15.01 -0.37
C GLU A 130 8.24 15.37 0.91
N PHE A 131 7.69 15.06 2.09
CA PHE A 131 8.39 15.24 3.35
C PHE A 131 9.73 14.50 3.36
N ILE A 132 9.75 13.21 3.02
CA ILE A 132 10.99 12.40 3.00
C ILE A 132 11.98 12.98 1.98
N SER A 133 11.52 13.37 0.79
CA SER A 133 12.37 13.95 -0.25
C SER A 133 13.00 15.27 0.21
N LEU A 134 12.19 16.15 0.79
CA LEU A 134 12.63 17.43 1.32
C LEU A 134 13.59 17.25 2.49
N ALA A 135 13.26 16.37 3.44
CA ALA A 135 14.11 16.04 4.58
C ALA A 135 15.50 15.56 4.12
N ASN A 136 15.56 14.60 3.19
CA ASN A 136 16.83 14.10 2.67
C ASN A 136 17.67 15.19 1.99
N ARG A 137 17.03 16.10 1.26
CA ARG A 137 17.69 17.26 0.63
C ARG A 137 18.28 18.19 1.69
N LEU A 138 17.52 18.48 2.74
CA LEU A 138 17.96 19.38 3.82
C LEU A 138 19.05 18.75 4.68
N LEU A 139 18.93 17.48 5.04
CA LEU A 139 19.94 16.73 5.79
C LEU A 139 21.27 16.66 5.02
N THR A 140 21.22 16.45 3.71
CA THR A 140 22.42 16.47 2.86
C THR A 140 23.08 17.86 2.85
N ARG A 141 22.29 18.93 2.87
CA ARG A 141 22.80 20.30 2.73
C ARG A 141 23.26 20.92 4.05
N PHE A 142 22.52 20.70 5.12
CA PHE A 142 22.73 21.35 6.42
C PHE A 142 23.25 20.38 7.48
N GLY A 143 23.38 19.10 7.14
CA GLY A 143 23.81 18.05 8.06
C GLY A 143 22.76 17.70 9.10
N TRP A 144 23.13 16.72 9.93
CA TRP A 144 22.35 16.27 11.08
C TRP A 144 23.32 15.90 12.20
N ASN A 145 22.90 16.09 13.43
CA ASN A 145 23.68 15.68 14.59
C ASN A 145 23.13 14.38 15.17
N PRO A 146 23.90 13.28 15.13
CA PRO A 146 23.42 12.00 15.59
C PRO A 146 23.26 11.93 17.12
N PRO A 147 22.45 11.00 17.64
CA PRO A 147 22.32 10.80 19.08
C PRO A 147 23.66 10.42 19.74
N PRO A 148 23.87 10.80 21.01
CA PRO A 148 25.00 10.31 21.78
C PRO A 148 25.07 8.77 21.74
N GLY A 149 26.23 8.23 21.35
CA GLY A 149 26.47 6.78 21.28
C GLY A 149 26.09 6.11 19.95
N TRP A 150 25.66 6.86 18.92
CA TRP A 150 25.49 6.30 17.58
C TRP A 150 26.86 5.96 16.97
N ARG A 151 27.07 4.68 16.61
CA ARG A 151 28.26 4.16 15.95
C ARG A 151 27.86 3.33 14.73
#